data_AF-A0A437MUC0-F1
#
_entry.id   AF-A0A437MUC0-F1
#
_cell.length_a   1.000
_cell.length_b   1.000
_cell.length_c   1.000
_cell.angle_alpha   90.00
_cell.angle_beta   90.00
_cell.angle_gamma   90.00
#
_symmetry.space_group_name_H-M   'P 1'
#
loop_
_entity.id
_entity.type
_entity.pdbx_description
1 polymer ?
#
loop_
_entity_poly.entity_id
_entity_poly.type
_entity_poly.pdbx_seq_one_letter_code
_entity_poly.pdbx_strand_id
1 'polypeptide(L)'
;MKSQTNHDLPVLAFNAEVRKVYFKLLKEAKALLAPIEAEPLRYSLIREDKQLDNKGYIIHEFLSPLLYLRLESYSDGKLGIHYGFELMPTLGEYYYIPNTFIRSIYKHTMADATPINIEDCIRTDYVLTECSAFYEHIEEQGCKHHYFALIPYKPRAVKRKLRKVA
;
A
#
# COMPACT_ATOMS: atom_id res chain seq x y z
N MET A 1 28.39 -1.06 24.07
CA MET A 1 28.00 -2.00 23.00
C MET A 1 26.92 -2.91 23.57
N LYS A 2 25.65 -2.69 23.25
CA LYS A 2 24.58 -3.63 23.64
C LYS A 2 24.69 -4.85 22.72
N SER A 3 24.88 -6.02 23.31
CA SER A 3 24.87 -7.30 22.60
C SER A 3 23.51 -7.47 21.91
N GLN A 4 23.47 -7.40 20.58
CA GLN A 4 22.32 -7.87 19.81
C GLN A 4 22.15 -9.36 20.12
N THR A 5 21.08 -9.68 20.83
CA THR A 5 20.72 -11.06 21.14
C THR A 5 20.26 -11.74 19.86
N ASN A 6 20.66 -13.00 19.62
CA ASN A 6 20.29 -13.78 18.41
C ASN A 6 18.77 -13.82 18.09
N HIS A 7 17.90 -13.45 19.03
CA HIS A 7 16.46 -13.26 18.83
C HIS A 7 16.08 -12.05 17.96
N ASP A 8 16.98 -11.08 17.77
CA ASP A 8 16.72 -9.89 16.94
C ASP A 8 16.86 -10.20 15.45
N LEU A 9 17.69 -11.19 15.08
CA LEU A 9 17.96 -11.54 13.68
C LEU A 9 16.71 -12.02 12.91
N PRO A 10 15.85 -12.89 13.47
CA PRO A 10 14.59 -13.27 12.82
C PRO A 10 13.62 -12.09 12.61
N VAL A 11 13.51 -11.18 13.58
CA VAL A 11 12.63 -10.00 13.50
C VAL A 11 13.14 -9.03 12.44
N LEU A 12 14.46 -8.81 12.38
CA LEU A 12 15.08 -7.97 11.35
C LEU A 12 14.86 -8.54 9.95
N ALA A 13 15.02 -9.86 9.77
CA ALA A 13 14.80 -10.52 8.49
C ALA A 13 13.32 -10.48 8.05
N PHE A 14 12.40 -10.70 8.99
CA PHE A 14 10.96 -10.53 8.77
C PHE A 14 10.64 -9.10 8.32
N ASN A 15 11.08 -8.09 9.08
CA ASN A 15 10.82 -6.67 8.79
C ASN A 15 11.40 -6.24 7.43
N ALA A 16 12.57 -6.76 7.06
CA ALA A 16 13.17 -6.49 5.76
C ALA A 16 12.31 -7.02 4.62
N GLU A 17 11.77 -8.25 4.73
CA GLU A 17 10.90 -8.82 3.70
C GLU A 17 9.54 -8.11 3.67
N VAL A 18 8.94 -7.79 4.82
CA VAL A 18 7.70 -6.99 4.90
C VAL A 18 7.88 -5.63 4.21
N ARG A 19 8.98 -4.92 4.49
CA ARG A 19 9.26 -3.62 3.86
C ARG A 19 9.39 -3.74 2.34
N LYS A 20 10.09 -4.78 1.86
CA LYS A 20 10.24 -5.06 0.42
C LYS A 20 8.89 -5.34 -0.24
N VAL A 21 8.06 -6.17 0.38
CA VAL A 21 6.70 -6.48 -0.12
C VAL A 21 5.81 -5.23 -0.08
N TYR A 22 5.85 -4.43 0.98
CA TYR A 22 5.14 -3.17 1.08
C TYR A 22 5.43 -2.22 -0.09
N PHE A 23 6.71 -1.94 -0.38
CA PHE A 23 7.06 -1.03 -1.47
C PHE A 23 6.75 -1.61 -2.86
N LYS A 24 6.70 -2.94 -2.99
CA LYS A 24 6.18 -3.60 -4.19
C LYS A 24 4.67 -3.36 -4.34
N LEU A 25 3.90 -3.55 -3.28
CA LEU A 25 2.46 -3.27 -3.25
C LEU A 25 2.17 -1.80 -3.55
N LEU A 26 2.92 -0.86 -2.96
CA LEU A 26 2.81 0.57 -3.23
C LEU A 26 3.03 0.89 -4.71
N LYS A 27 4.05 0.27 -5.33
CA LYS A 27 4.33 0.44 -6.75
C LYS A 27 3.19 -0.09 -7.62
N GLU A 28 2.64 -1.25 -7.29
CA GLU A 28 1.51 -1.84 -8.01
C GLU A 28 0.21 -1.03 -7.82
N ALA A 29 -0.06 -0.52 -6.62
CA ALA A 29 -1.18 0.37 -6.34
C ALA A 29 -1.09 1.66 -7.18
N LYS A 30 0.08 2.31 -7.21
CA LYS A 30 0.30 3.50 -8.06
C LYS A 30 0.13 3.18 -9.55
N ALA A 31 0.59 2.01 -9.99
CA ALA A 31 0.41 1.57 -11.38
C ALA A 31 -1.05 1.26 -11.74
N LEU A 32 -1.87 0.86 -10.76
CA LEU A 32 -3.30 0.60 -10.93
C LEU A 32 -4.13 1.88 -11.06
N LEU A 33 -3.70 2.95 -10.38
CA LEU A 33 -4.33 4.28 -10.41
C LEU A 33 -3.85 5.14 -11.60
N ALA A 34 -2.61 4.97 -12.05
CA ALA A 34 -2.01 5.77 -13.13
C ALA A 34 -2.85 5.86 -14.43
N PRO A 35 -3.60 4.84 -14.86
CA PRO A 35 -4.41 4.92 -16.08
C PRO A 35 -5.77 5.61 -15.92
N ILE A 36 -6.12 6.12 -14.74
CA ILE A 36 -7.39 6.82 -14.53
C ILE A 36 -7.32 8.20 -15.18
N GLU A 37 -8.29 8.50 -16.04
CA GLU A 37 -8.34 9.80 -16.73
C GLU A 37 -8.71 10.93 -15.77
N ALA A 38 -9.66 10.68 -14.86
CA ALA A 38 -10.04 11.61 -13.81
C ALA A 38 -8.85 11.91 -12.87
N GLU A 39 -8.22 13.06 -13.10
CA GLU A 39 -7.06 13.53 -12.34
C GLU A 39 -7.27 13.58 -10.81
N PRO A 40 -8.44 14.02 -10.27
CA PRO A 40 -8.71 14.00 -8.83
C PRO A 40 -8.44 12.63 -8.19
N LEU A 41 -8.76 11.53 -8.89
CA LEU A 41 -8.57 10.16 -8.40
C LEU A 41 -7.11 9.68 -8.45
N ARG A 42 -6.22 10.44 -9.11
CA ARG A 42 -4.77 10.17 -9.17
C ARG A 42 -3.97 10.98 -8.14
N TYR A 43 -4.58 11.91 -7.43
CA TYR A 43 -3.93 12.55 -6.30
C TYR A 43 -3.79 11.58 -5.13
N SER A 44 -2.75 11.78 -4.35
CA SER A 44 -2.46 10.98 -3.17
C SER A 44 -1.86 11.85 -2.08
N LEU A 45 -2.21 11.54 -0.84
CA LEU A 45 -1.60 12.04 0.37
C LEU A 45 -0.56 11.03 0.82
N ILE A 46 0.67 11.49 0.97
CA ILE A 46 1.79 10.66 1.38
C ILE A 46 2.32 11.17 2.70
N ARG A 47 2.50 10.27 3.66
CA ARG A 47 3.25 10.53 4.90
C ARG A 47 4.44 9.59 4.94
N GLU A 48 5.62 10.16 5.17
CA GLU A 48 6.86 9.41 5.36
C GLU A 48 7.52 9.89 6.63
N ASP A 49 7.79 8.98 7.56
CA ASP A 49 8.60 9.31 8.73
C ASP A 49 10.02 8.77 8.53
N LYS A 50 11.00 9.65 8.70
CA LYS A 50 12.42 9.32 8.59
C LYS A 50 13.00 8.83 9.92
N GLN A 51 12.25 8.93 11.02
CA GLN A 51 12.70 8.43 12.32
C GLN A 51 12.59 6.90 12.39
N LEU A 52 13.70 6.28 12.82
CA LEU A 52 13.86 4.83 12.92
C LEU A 52 13.04 4.27 14.10
N ASP A 53 12.10 3.39 13.75
CA ASP A 53 11.65 2.21 14.52
C ASP A 53 11.29 2.42 16.00
N ASN A 54 10.74 3.57 16.37
CA ASN A 54 10.00 3.67 17.62
C ASN A 54 8.67 2.92 17.49
N LYS A 55 8.25 2.23 18.56
CA LYS A 55 7.00 1.44 18.58
C LYS A 55 5.79 2.33 18.29
N GLY A 56 4.86 1.87 17.46
CA GLY A 56 3.64 2.60 17.07
C GLY A 56 3.86 3.70 16.03
N TYR A 57 4.99 3.70 15.32
CA TYR A 57 5.28 4.70 14.29
C TYR A 57 4.85 4.25 12.90
N ILE A 58 4.26 5.20 12.18
CA ILE A 58 3.92 5.10 10.77
C ILE A 58 5.19 5.39 9.96
N ILE A 59 5.71 4.36 9.30
CA ILE A 59 6.93 4.46 8.49
C ILE A 59 6.61 5.10 7.15
N HIS A 60 5.54 4.62 6.50
CA HIS A 60 5.05 5.18 5.25
C HIS A 60 3.54 4.96 5.18
N GLU A 61 2.83 5.97 4.71
CA GLU A 61 1.40 5.91 4.45
C GLU A 61 1.10 6.52 3.08
N PHE A 62 0.30 5.79 2.32
CA PHE A 62 -0.24 6.17 1.03
C PHE A 62 -1.75 6.17 1.14
N LEU A 63 -2.38 7.30 0.81
CA LEU A 63 -3.82 7.44 0.74
C LEU A 63 -4.18 8.12 -0.58
N SER A 64 -5.05 7.51 -1.36
CA SER A 64 -5.75 8.14 -2.47
C SER A 64 -7.26 8.04 -2.22
N PRO A 65 -8.10 8.72 -3.01
CA PRO A 65 -9.55 8.56 -2.90
C PRO A 65 -10.05 7.12 -3.09
N LEU A 66 -9.22 6.24 -3.67
CA LEU A 66 -9.62 4.87 -4.02
C LEU A 66 -8.91 3.79 -3.21
N LEU A 67 -7.70 4.05 -2.72
CA LEU A 67 -6.84 3.05 -2.10
C LEU A 67 -6.11 3.61 -0.89
N TYR A 68 -5.87 2.74 0.08
CA TYR A 68 -5.08 3.03 1.27
C TYR A 68 -4.04 1.95 1.51
N LEU A 69 -2.83 2.36 1.90
CA LEU A 69 -1.74 1.45 2.25
C LEU A 69 -0.81 2.10 3.28
N ARG A 70 -0.64 1.48 4.45
CA ARG A 70 0.25 1.97 5.52
C ARG A 70 1.21 0.87 5.99
N LEU A 71 2.46 1.25 6.20
CA LEU A 71 3.48 0.46 6.87
C LEU A 71 3.71 1.02 8.28
N GLU A 72 3.52 0.19 9.29
CA GLU A 72 3.60 0.60 10.70
C GLU A 72 4.48 -0.38 11.50
N SER A 73 5.20 0.15 12.50
CA SER A 73 5.98 -0.66 13.45
C SER A 73 5.18 -0.90 14.73
N TYR A 74 5.07 -2.16 15.14
CA TYR A 74 4.28 -2.58 16.30
C TYR A 74 5.08 -2.65 17.61
N SER A 75 4.35 -2.86 18.72
CA SER A 75 4.94 -2.94 20.06
C SER A 75 5.92 -4.09 20.25
N ASP A 76 5.82 -5.14 19.44
CA ASP A 76 6.73 -6.29 19.38
C ASP A 76 7.93 -6.06 18.44
N GLY A 77 8.02 -4.89 17.82
CA GLY A 77 9.07 -4.53 16.87
C GLY A 77 8.85 -5.12 15.47
N LYS A 78 7.75 -5.82 15.21
CA LYS A 78 7.42 -6.30 13.86
C LYS A 78 6.76 -5.21 13.04
N LEU A 79 6.98 -5.24 11.74
CA LEU A 79 6.25 -4.40 10.79
C LEU A 79 4.94 -5.05 10.39
N GLY A 80 3.89 -4.24 10.25
CA GLY A 80 2.63 -4.65 9.66
C GLY A 80 2.17 -3.70 8.56
N ILE A 81 1.34 -4.24 7.68
CA ILE A 81 0.78 -3.56 6.52
C ILE A 81 -0.73 -3.45 6.73
N HIS A 82 -1.21 -2.22 6.83
CA HIS A 82 -2.63 -1.91 6.74
C HIS A 82 -2.98 -1.56 5.31
N TYR A 83 -4.19 -1.89 4.92
CA TYR A 83 -4.71 -1.58 3.60
C TYR A 83 -6.16 -1.14 3.69
N GLY A 84 -6.61 -0.50 2.63
CA GLY A 84 -8.00 -0.10 2.47
C GLY A 84 -8.32 0.16 1.01
N PHE A 85 -9.60 0.22 0.74
CA PHE A 85 -10.14 0.46 -0.57
C PHE A 85 -11.51 1.09 -0.48
N GLU A 86 -11.83 1.96 -1.42
CA GLU A 86 -13.15 2.57 -1.52
C GLU A 86 -14.19 1.48 -1.90
N LEU A 87 -15.22 1.30 -1.06
CA LEU A 87 -16.26 0.29 -1.29
C LEU A 87 -17.16 0.65 -2.48
N MET A 88 -17.41 1.94 -2.69
CA MET A 88 -18.26 2.44 -3.76
C MET A 88 -17.51 3.43 -4.65
N PRO A 89 -16.47 2.99 -5.38
CA PRO A 89 -15.69 3.89 -6.19
C PRO A 89 -16.55 4.33 -7.39
N THR A 90 -17.15 5.53 -7.26
CA THR A 90 -17.93 6.26 -8.28
C THR A 90 -18.80 5.37 -9.16
N LEU A 91 -19.79 4.68 -8.57
CA LEU A 91 -20.82 3.91 -9.28
C LEU A 91 -20.29 2.74 -10.16
N GLY A 92 -19.13 2.18 -9.81
CA GLY A 92 -18.70 0.86 -10.27
C GLY A 92 -17.74 0.81 -11.45
N GLU A 93 -17.44 1.96 -12.07
CA GLU A 93 -16.43 2.07 -13.14
C GLU A 93 -15.05 1.53 -12.70
N TYR A 94 -14.73 1.71 -11.43
CA TYR A 94 -13.43 1.38 -10.87
C TYR A 94 -13.41 0.12 -10.01
N TYR A 95 -14.43 -0.74 -10.04
CA TYR A 95 -14.44 -2.00 -9.23
C TYR A 95 -13.25 -2.92 -9.50
N TYR A 96 -12.63 -2.83 -10.68
CA TYR A 96 -11.42 -3.60 -10.96
C TYR A 96 -10.24 -3.19 -10.06
N ILE A 97 -10.23 -1.97 -9.51
CA ILE A 97 -9.18 -1.44 -8.66
C ILE A 97 -9.12 -2.18 -7.31
N PRO A 98 -10.15 -2.14 -6.44
CA PRO A 98 -10.13 -2.87 -5.18
C PRO A 98 -9.89 -4.37 -5.41
N ASN A 99 -10.54 -4.96 -6.42
CA ASN A 99 -10.37 -6.38 -6.74
C ASN A 99 -8.93 -6.74 -7.12
N THR A 100 -8.27 -5.93 -7.95
CA THR A 100 -6.88 -6.18 -8.36
C THR A 100 -5.91 -5.92 -7.22
N PHE A 101 -6.17 -4.88 -6.43
CA PHE A 101 -5.34 -4.50 -5.29
C PHE A 101 -5.35 -5.56 -4.19
N ILE A 102 -6.54 -6.04 -3.78
CA ILE A 102 -6.67 -7.10 -2.77
C ILE A 102 -5.99 -8.39 -3.24
N ARG A 103 -6.17 -8.77 -4.51
CA ARG A 103 -5.46 -9.92 -5.10
C ARG A 103 -3.95 -9.75 -5.08
N SER A 104 -3.45 -8.54 -5.32
CA SER A 104 -2.02 -8.22 -5.26
C SER A 104 -1.48 -8.38 -3.83
N ILE A 105 -2.20 -7.90 -2.81
CA ILE A 105 -1.85 -8.07 -1.40
C ILE A 105 -1.61 -9.55 -1.11
N TYR A 106 -2.64 -10.39 -1.26
CA TYR A 106 -2.52 -11.81 -0.96
C TYR A 106 -1.43 -12.49 -1.81
N LYS A 107 -1.36 -12.19 -3.11
CA LYS A 107 -0.35 -12.78 -4.00
C LYS A 107 1.08 -12.57 -3.49
N HIS A 108 1.38 -11.41 -2.93
CA HIS A 108 2.75 -11.08 -2.51
C HIS A 108 3.04 -11.37 -1.05
N THR A 109 2.02 -11.69 -0.25
CA THR A 109 2.18 -11.94 1.19
C THR A 109 1.98 -13.40 1.59
N MET A 110 1.43 -14.24 0.70
CA MET A 110 1.34 -15.69 0.91
C MET A 110 2.72 -16.28 1.26
N ALA A 111 2.75 -17.26 2.17
CA ALA A 111 3.97 -17.88 2.66
C ALA A 111 4.85 -18.41 1.52
N ASP A 112 4.22 -19.03 0.51
CA ASP A 112 4.90 -19.59 -0.67
C ASP A 112 5.48 -18.52 -1.62
N ALA A 113 5.07 -17.25 -1.48
CA ALA A 113 5.56 -16.14 -2.30
C ALA A 113 6.82 -15.48 -1.70
N THR A 114 7.19 -15.83 -0.47
CA THR A 114 8.23 -15.15 0.31
C THR A 114 9.23 -16.12 0.91
N PRO A 115 10.53 -15.76 1.03
CA PRO A 115 11.56 -16.65 1.58
C PRO A 115 11.40 -16.88 3.10
N ILE A 116 10.68 -16.00 3.79
CA ILE A 116 10.32 -16.08 5.20
C ILE A 116 8.82 -15.86 5.25
N ASN A 117 8.09 -16.66 6.05
CA ASN A 117 6.65 -16.47 6.18
C ASN A 117 6.35 -15.10 6.83
N ILE A 118 5.71 -14.22 6.06
CA ILE A 118 5.26 -12.90 6.50
C ILE A 118 3.73 -12.74 6.44
N GLU A 119 2.95 -13.82 6.32
CA GLU A 119 1.49 -13.73 6.14
C GLU A 119 0.81 -12.87 7.23
N ASP A 120 1.26 -13.04 8.47
CA ASP A 120 0.78 -12.29 9.64
C ASP A 120 1.13 -10.80 9.62
N CYS A 121 1.89 -10.32 8.62
CA CYS A 121 2.15 -8.89 8.47
C CYS A 121 0.92 -8.13 7.95
N ILE A 122 -0.06 -8.80 7.31
CA ILE A 122 -1.27 -8.15 6.83
C ILE A 122 -2.25 -7.95 7.99
N ARG A 123 -2.63 -6.69 8.21
CA ARG A 123 -3.48 -6.28 9.32
C ARG A 123 -4.91 -6.08 8.84
N THR A 124 -5.79 -6.92 9.36
CA THR A 124 -7.23 -6.94 9.01
C THR A 124 -8.11 -6.41 10.15
N ASP A 125 -7.52 -6.09 11.30
CA ASP A 125 -8.19 -5.48 12.45
C ASP A 125 -8.74 -4.09 12.16
N TYR A 126 -8.23 -3.43 11.12
CA TYR A 126 -8.79 -2.17 10.60
C TYR A 126 -8.54 -2.08 9.09
N VAL A 127 -9.52 -2.54 8.30
CA VAL A 127 -9.54 -2.33 6.84
C VAL A 127 -10.33 -1.06 6.56
N LEU A 128 -9.68 -0.05 5.99
CA LEU A 128 -10.34 1.22 5.67
C LEU A 128 -11.21 1.04 4.41
N THR A 129 -12.50 1.34 4.53
CA THR A 129 -13.48 1.16 3.43
C THR A 129 -13.97 2.46 2.80
N GLU A 130 -13.68 3.60 3.43
CA GLU A 130 -14.07 4.94 3.02
C GLU A 130 -12.80 5.78 2.77
N CYS A 131 -12.07 5.41 1.73
CA CYS A 131 -10.79 6.06 1.39
C CYS A 131 -10.98 7.51 0.98
N SER A 132 -12.05 7.79 0.23
CA SER A 132 -12.44 9.14 -0.19
C SER A 132 -12.69 10.06 1.01
N ALA A 133 -13.55 9.64 1.94
CA ALA A 133 -13.85 10.41 3.15
C ALA A 133 -12.59 10.63 4.01
N PHE A 134 -11.72 9.63 4.13
CA PHE A 134 -10.47 9.80 4.88
C PHE A 134 -9.50 10.75 4.18
N TYR A 135 -9.44 10.73 2.85
CA TYR A 135 -8.63 11.64 2.06
C TYR A 135 -9.07 13.10 2.29
N GLU A 136 -10.37 13.36 2.14
CA GLU A 136 -10.97 14.68 2.36
C GLU A 136 -10.72 15.17 3.79
N HIS A 137 -10.90 14.29 4.78
CA HIS A 137 -10.65 14.64 6.18
C HIS A 137 -9.21 15.11 6.44
N ILE A 138 -8.20 14.43 5.88
CA ILE A 138 -6.80 14.83 6.06
C ILE A 138 -6.51 16.15 5.33
N GLU A 139 -7.06 16.31 4.12
CA GLU A 139 -6.95 17.53 3.33
C GLU A 139 -7.54 18.74 4.08
N GLU A 140 -8.76 18.61 4.61
CA GLU A 140 -9.45 19.64 5.40
C GLU A 140 -8.69 20.03 6.67
N GLN A 141 -7.95 19.09 7.28
CA GLN A 141 -7.10 19.36 8.43
C GLN A 141 -5.74 20.00 8.08
N GLY A 142 -5.52 20.32 6.80
CA GLY A 142 -4.35 21.04 6.32
C GLY A 142 -3.09 20.18 6.17
N CYS A 143 -3.24 18.86 6.00
CA CYS A 143 -2.14 17.94 5.64
C CYS A 143 -0.90 18.05 6.55
N LYS A 144 -1.07 18.23 7.86
CA LYS A 144 0.04 18.51 8.81
C LYS A 144 1.22 17.54 8.72
N HIS A 145 0.96 16.27 8.38
CA HIS A 145 1.96 15.21 8.27
C HIS A 145 2.07 14.61 6.87
N HIS A 146 1.33 15.17 5.91
CA HIS A 146 1.18 14.62 4.58
C HIS A 146 1.60 15.64 3.53
N TYR A 147 2.12 15.15 2.42
CA TYR A 147 2.32 15.96 1.23
C TYR A 147 1.50 15.40 0.08
N PHE A 148 1.06 16.28 -0.80
CA PHE A 148 0.36 15.91 -2.02
C PHE A 148 1.35 15.34 -3.04
N ALA A 149 0.96 14.24 -3.67
CA ALA A 149 1.65 13.65 -4.80
C ALA A 149 0.63 13.31 -5.89
N LEU A 150 0.87 13.80 -7.10
CA LEU A 150 0.11 13.39 -8.27
C LEU A 150 0.74 12.16 -8.91
N ILE A 151 -0.03 11.11 -9.13
CA ILE A 151 0.39 9.96 -9.93
C ILE A 151 0.30 10.35 -11.41
N PRO A 152 1.40 10.37 -12.18
CA PRO A 152 1.35 10.76 -13.59
C PRO A 152 0.47 9.80 -14.40
N TYR A 153 -0.32 10.35 -15.31
CA TYR A 153 -1.16 9.54 -16.20
C TYR A 153 -0.30 8.59 -17.05
N LYS A 154 -0.69 7.32 -17.10
CA LYS A 154 -0.06 6.32 -17.96
C LYS A 154 -1.15 5.44 -18.60
N PRO A 155 -1.35 5.53 -19.93
CA PRO A 155 -2.39 4.74 -20.59
C PRO A 155 -2.11 3.25 -20.43
N ARG A 156 -3.17 2.45 -20.33
CA ARG A 156 -3.03 0.99 -20.31
C ARG A 156 -2.40 0.52 -21.62
N ALA A 157 -1.43 -0.39 -21.52
CA ALA A 157 -0.87 -1.04 -22.69
C ALA A 157 -1.97 -1.83 -23.41
N VAL A 158 -2.43 -1.33 -24.56
CA VAL A 158 -3.34 -2.07 -25.43
C VAL A 158 -2.53 -3.21 -26.05
N LYS A 159 -2.76 -4.44 -25.58
CA LYS A 159 -2.19 -5.63 -26.23
C LYS A 159 -2.77 -5.72 -27.64
N ARG A 160 -2.01 -5.29 -28.63
CA ARG A 160 -2.35 -5.46 -30.05
C ARG A 160 -2.46 -6.97 -30.28
N LYS A 161 -3.68 -7.47 -30.56
CA LYS A 161 -3.87 -8.89 -30.92
C LYS A 161 -3.05 -9.15 -32.18
N LEU A 162 -1.98 -9.92 -32.07
CA LEU A 162 -1.30 -10.46 -33.24
C LEU A 162 -2.32 -11.37 -33.94
N ARG A 163 -2.75 -10.99 -35.16
CA ARG A 163 -3.53 -11.90 -36.00
C ARG A 163 -2.65 -13.12 -36.24
N LYS A 164 -3.20 -14.32 -36.01
CA LYS A 164 -2.58 -15.55 -36.52
C LYS A 164 -2.47 -15.39 -38.03
N VAL A 165 -1.25 -15.43 -38.56
CA VAL A 165 -1.02 -15.61 -39.98
C VAL A 165 -1.48 -17.02 -40.29
N ALA A 166 -2.48 -17.14 -41.17
CA ALA A 166 -3.02 -18.41 -41.64
C ALA A 166 -2.05 -19.09 -42.61
#